data_AF-A0A0D9WI56-F1
#
_entry.id   AF-A0A0D9WI56-F1
#
_cell.length_a   1.000
_cell.length_b   1.000
_cell.length_c   1.000
_cell.angle_alpha   90.00
_cell.angle_beta   90.00
_cell.angle_gamma   90.00
#
_symmetry.space_group_name_H-M   'P 1'
#
loop_
_entity.id
_entity.type
_entity.pdbx_description
1 polymer ?
#
loop_
_entity_poly.entity_id
_entity_poly.type
_entity_poly.pdbx_seq_one_letter_code
_entity_poly.pdbx_strand_id
1 'polypeptide(L)'
;MVWHKLLWAVQTLDKKWLLLQKRKVALKLYYEKRFDDQNRSIDDVTRQALNQQLYSSIIESLKDAKSEKEVEDVDAKFNLHFHSGEFEEEGQFKLPKRKSLYSICHKAGLWEVTSQFGRSAEQLGHHLTLTKIPEAGELDSGKDSPEKVAANFTCALFETAQDVLCGARHMAAVEIGYEPIVRKHVWSIFMNKAVVTTCPTHEGNSIIDPYHQLSGVKWLHDKPLNKFVDAQWLLIQKAEEEELLKITIKLPEDAKKELMPEARENYLSYCVSKSAQLWDEQRKMILDDAFLNFLLPSMEKEARSLLTAKAKNWINMEYGKQLWNKVSVAPWKMKGTYQKDSDIRVMACCWGPGKPATTFVMLDSSGELVDDLYAGSISVRSQGVAEQQLKKNDQQRVLKFMTDHLPHVVCIGASNYNCRQLKDDIYEIIFLQACSLCYNNEHHLSSP
;
A
#
# COMPACT_ATOMS: atom_id res chain seq x y z
N MET A 1 20.79 13.91 7.93
CA MET A 1 19.43 13.84 7.34
C MET A 1 19.43 14.75 6.12
N VAL A 2 19.10 14.28 4.91
CA VAL A 2 19.25 15.11 3.70
C VAL A 2 18.00 15.95 3.50
N TRP A 3 18.11 17.27 3.65
CA TRP A 3 17.00 18.24 3.69
C TRP A 3 15.98 18.10 2.55
N HIS A 4 16.41 17.72 1.35
CA HIS A 4 15.50 17.49 0.22
C HIS A 4 14.46 16.40 0.49
N LYS A 5 14.79 15.35 1.26
CA LYS A 5 13.85 14.26 1.59
C LYS A 5 12.72 14.75 2.48
N LEU A 6 13.03 15.67 3.40
CA LEU A 6 12.04 16.30 4.27
C LEU A 6 11.09 17.19 3.45
N LEU A 7 11.61 17.98 2.51
CA LEU A 7 10.77 18.81 1.64
C LEU A 7 9.78 17.99 0.81
N TRP A 8 10.22 16.86 0.23
CA TRP A 8 9.33 15.94 -0.49
C TRP A 8 8.27 15.30 0.42
N ALA A 9 8.65 14.93 1.64
CA ALA A 9 7.72 14.39 2.62
C ALA A 9 6.65 15.44 3.01
N VAL A 10 7.07 16.67 3.29
CA VAL A 10 6.17 17.80 3.61
C VAL A 10 5.20 18.05 2.46
N GLN A 11 5.69 18.16 1.23
CA GLN A 11 4.83 18.36 0.06
C GLN A 11 3.81 17.22 -0.13
N THR A 12 4.22 15.98 0.12
CA THR A 12 3.33 14.82 0.01
C THR A 12 2.26 14.82 1.10
N LEU A 13 2.65 15.15 2.34
CA LEU A 13 1.73 15.25 3.47
C LEU A 13 0.74 16.41 3.30
N ASP A 14 1.20 17.56 2.81
CA ASP A 14 0.36 18.71 2.50
C ASP A 14 -0.72 18.36 1.47
N LYS A 15 -0.34 17.72 0.35
CA LYS A 15 -1.31 17.23 -0.65
C LYS A 15 -2.34 16.28 -0.05
N LYS A 16 -1.90 15.32 0.78
CA LYS A 16 -2.80 14.36 1.46
C LYS A 16 -3.75 15.08 2.42
N TRP A 17 -3.23 16.04 3.19
CA TRP A 17 -4.02 16.82 4.13
C TRP A 17 -5.08 17.66 3.41
N LEU A 18 -4.73 18.34 2.32
CA LEU A 18 -5.67 19.12 1.50
C LEU A 18 -6.79 18.24 0.92
N LEU A 19 -6.46 17.05 0.42
CA LEU A 19 -7.46 16.08 -0.07
C LEU A 19 -8.38 15.61 1.06
N LEU A 20 -7.82 15.32 2.24
CA LEU A 20 -8.60 14.96 3.43
C LEU A 20 -9.57 16.07 3.83
N GLN A 21 -9.12 17.33 3.89
CA GLN A 21 -9.98 18.46 4.23
C GLN A 21 -11.10 18.65 3.20
N LYS A 22 -10.78 18.58 1.90
CA LYS A 22 -11.78 18.65 0.83
C LYS A 22 -12.85 17.55 0.97
N ARG A 23 -12.43 16.31 1.25
CA ARG A 23 -13.33 15.18 1.48
C ARG A 23 -14.22 15.40 2.70
N LYS A 24 -13.67 15.88 3.83
CA LYS A 24 -14.45 16.20 5.04
C LYS A 24 -15.51 17.27 4.79
N VAL A 25 -15.17 18.34 4.07
CA VAL A 25 -16.13 19.40 3.70
C VAL A 25 -17.24 18.85 2.80
N ALA A 26 -16.88 18.06 1.78
CA ALA A 26 -17.85 17.46 0.87
C ALA A 26 -18.81 16.50 1.60
N LEU A 27 -18.29 15.64 2.48
CA LEU A 27 -19.09 14.72 3.27
C LEU A 27 -20.00 15.45 4.25
N LYS A 28 -19.52 16.53 4.89
CA LYS A 28 -20.36 17.34 5.79
C LYS A 28 -21.59 17.89 5.06
N LEU A 29 -21.41 18.47 3.88
CA LEU A 29 -22.52 18.99 3.06
C LEU A 29 -23.48 17.87 2.63
N TYR A 30 -22.92 16.71 2.26
CA TYR A 30 -23.71 15.53 1.93
C TYR A 30 -24.54 15.03 3.12
N TYR A 31 -23.95 14.96 4.32
CA TYR A 31 -24.62 14.53 5.54
C TYR A 31 -25.73 15.51 5.95
N GLU A 32 -25.47 16.81 5.89
CA GLU A 32 -26.46 17.87 6.18
C GLU A 32 -27.70 17.69 5.30
N LYS A 33 -27.51 17.57 3.97
CA LYS A 33 -28.62 17.37 3.04
C LYS A 33 -29.41 16.09 3.32
N ARG A 34 -28.72 14.96 3.50
CA ARG A 34 -29.35 13.66 3.73
C ARG A 34 -30.11 13.59 5.06
N PHE A 35 -29.53 14.19 6.10
CA PHE A 35 -30.17 14.29 7.41
C PHE A 35 -31.48 15.09 7.31
N ASP A 36 -31.45 16.25 6.65
CA ASP A 36 -32.64 17.09 6.47
C ASP A 36 -33.74 16.37 5.69
N ASP A 37 -33.38 15.68 4.59
CA ASP A 37 -34.33 14.92 3.77
C ASP A 37 -35.02 13.81 4.57
N GLN A 38 -34.26 13.06 5.38
CA GLN A 38 -34.80 11.97 6.20
C GLN A 38 -35.62 12.49 7.39
N ASN A 39 -35.20 13.57 8.03
CA ASN A 39 -35.88 14.14 9.19
C ASN A 39 -37.26 14.70 8.83
N ARG A 40 -37.43 15.21 7.60
CA ARG A 40 -38.74 15.64 7.07
C ARG A 40 -39.75 14.51 6.85
N SER A 41 -39.28 13.27 6.71
CA SER A 41 -40.11 12.10 6.39
C SER A 41 -40.56 11.31 7.62
N ILE A 42 -40.06 11.62 8.81
CA ILE A 42 -40.32 10.88 10.04
C ILE A 42 -41.24 11.71 10.93
N ASP A 43 -42.41 11.20 11.28
CA ASP A 43 -43.37 11.89 12.16
C ASP A 43 -43.17 11.56 13.66
N ASP A 44 -42.40 10.50 13.96
CA ASP A 44 -42.12 10.07 15.33
C ASP A 44 -41.05 10.95 16.00
N VAL A 45 -41.48 11.72 17.00
CA VAL A 45 -40.65 12.66 17.77
C VAL A 45 -39.48 11.96 18.48
N THR A 46 -39.68 10.75 18.99
CA THR A 46 -38.64 9.99 19.71
C THR A 46 -37.55 9.58 18.74
N ARG A 47 -37.96 9.10 17.56
CA ARG A 47 -37.05 8.71 16.48
C ARG A 47 -36.28 9.91 15.90
N GLN A 48 -36.94 11.06 15.76
CA GLN A 48 -36.29 12.31 15.36
C GLN A 48 -35.20 12.72 16.36
N ALA A 49 -35.48 12.68 17.67
CA ALA A 49 -34.52 13.02 18.71
C ALA A 49 -33.28 12.09 18.70
N LEU A 50 -33.50 10.78 18.55
CA LEU A 50 -32.40 9.80 18.43
C LEU A 50 -31.54 10.04 17.19
N ASN A 51 -32.17 10.29 16.03
CA ASN A 51 -31.45 10.61 14.80
C ASN A 51 -30.64 11.90 14.94
N GLN A 52 -31.16 12.91 15.63
CA GLN A 52 -30.46 14.17 15.86
C GLN A 52 -29.22 13.99 16.76
N GLN A 53 -29.33 13.19 17.82
CA GLN A 53 -28.18 12.84 18.66
C GLN A 53 -27.11 12.09 17.86
N LEU A 54 -27.52 11.07 17.10
CA LEU A 54 -26.61 10.27 16.28
C LEU A 54 -25.92 11.11 15.20
N TYR A 55 -26.67 11.97 14.51
CA TYR A 55 -26.12 12.90 13.53
C TYR A 55 -25.07 13.83 14.14
N SER A 56 -25.36 14.38 15.32
CA SER A 56 -24.44 15.27 16.04
C SER A 56 -23.12 14.56 16.38
N SER A 57 -23.20 13.32 16.88
CA SER A 57 -22.03 12.46 17.13
C SER A 57 -21.22 12.17 15.86
N ILE A 58 -21.88 11.85 14.74
CA ILE A 58 -21.21 11.59 13.46
C ILE A 58 -20.46 12.83 12.97
N ILE A 59 -21.06 14.02 13.10
CA ILE A 59 -20.42 15.28 12.70
C ILE A 59 -19.22 15.60 13.60
N GLU A 60 -19.30 15.33 14.91
CA GLU A 60 -18.15 15.43 15.83
C GLU A 60 -17.04 14.46 15.43
N SER A 61 -17.37 13.20 15.18
CA SER A 61 -16.44 12.17 14.72
C SER A 61 -15.77 12.54 13.39
N LEU A 62 -16.53 13.11 12.44
CA LEU A 62 -15.99 13.59 11.16
C LEU A 62 -14.98 14.73 11.38
N LYS A 63 -15.28 15.66 12.30
CA LYS A 63 -14.37 16.76 12.63
C LYS A 63 -13.07 16.23 13.26
N ASP A 64 -13.17 15.25 14.14
CA ASP A 64 -12.02 14.69 14.86
C ASP A 64 -11.17 13.73 14.02
N ALA A 65 -11.72 13.16 12.94
CA ALA A 65 -11.02 12.25 12.05
C ALA A 65 -9.74 12.88 11.46
N LYS A 66 -8.60 12.20 11.67
CA LYS A 66 -7.24 12.65 11.30
C LYS A 66 -6.65 11.90 10.11
N SER A 67 -7.30 10.85 9.65
CA SER A 67 -6.87 10.05 8.50
C SER A 67 -8.01 9.79 7.53
N GLU A 68 -7.68 9.49 6.28
CA GLU A 68 -8.66 9.10 5.26
C GLU A 68 -9.45 7.86 5.70
N LYS A 69 -8.80 6.93 6.38
CA LYS A 69 -9.41 5.71 6.90
C LYS A 69 -10.43 5.99 8.01
N GLU A 70 -10.11 6.91 8.93
CA GLU A 70 -11.07 7.34 9.96
C GLU A 70 -12.28 8.05 9.33
N VAL A 71 -12.07 8.84 8.28
CA VAL A 71 -13.17 9.46 7.52
C VAL A 71 -14.03 8.40 6.82
N GLU A 72 -13.44 7.35 6.26
CA GLU A 72 -14.17 6.23 5.67
C GLU A 72 -15.00 5.46 6.70
N ASP A 73 -14.49 5.26 7.90
CA ASP A 73 -15.24 4.58 8.98
C ASP A 73 -16.43 5.45 9.44
N VAL A 74 -16.23 6.77 9.57
CA VAL A 74 -17.33 7.71 9.87
C VAL A 74 -18.38 7.71 8.75
N ASP A 75 -17.94 7.66 7.49
CA ASP A 75 -18.84 7.58 6.34
C ASP A 75 -19.60 6.27 6.29
N ALA A 76 -18.97 5.16 6.67
CA ALA A 76 -19.64 3.88 6.79
C ALA A 76 -20.71 3.90 7.90
N LYS A 77 -20.43 4.50 9.07
CA LYS A 77 -21.42 4.71 10.15
C LYS A 77 -22.58 5.58 9.69
N PHE A 78 -22.31 6.69 8.99
CA PHE A 78 -23.37 7.55 8.46
C PHE A 78 -24.29 6.78 7.50
N ASN A 79 -23.72 6.11 6.50
CA ASN A 79 -24.51 5.38 5.50
C ASN A 79 -25.25 4.16 6.07
N LEU A 80 -24.80 3.61 7.21
CA LEU A 80 -25.50 2.55 7.93
C LEU A 80 -26.82 3.06 8.54
N HIS A 81 -26.83 4.23 9.16
CA HIS A 81 -28.03 4.75 9.84
C HIS A 81 -28.91 5.61 8.94
N PHE A 82 -28.27 6.44 8.12
CA PHE A 82 -28.92 7.32 7.14
C PHE A 82 -28.85 6.66 5.76
N HIS A 83 -29.51 5.51 5.63
CA HIS A 83 -29.62 4.82 4.36
C HIS A 83 -30.18 5.78 3.31
N SER A 84 -29.67 5.66 2.08
CA SER A 84 -30.32 6.25 0.91
C SER A 84 -31.75 5.71 0.81
N GLY A 85 -32.70 6.41 1.42
CA GLY A 85 -34.12 6.15 1.25
C GLY A 85 -34.49 6.19 -0.23
N GLU A 86 -35.63 5.57 -0.53
CA GLU A 86 -36.22 5.30 -1.84
C GLU A 86 -36.58 6.56 -2.66
N PHE A 87 -35.81 7.62 -2.56
CA PHE A 87 -35.86 8.72 -3.51
C PHE A 87 -35.43 8.17 -4.86
N GLU A 88 -36.35 8.21 -5.81
CA GLU A 88 -36.04 7.99 -7.21
C GLU A 88 -34.89 8.93 -7.58
N GLU A 89 -33.70 8.38 -7.79
CA GLU A 89 -32.73 9.07 -8.62
C GLU A 89 -33.41 9.22 -9.98
N GLU A 90 -33.81 10.45 -10.34
CA GLU A 90 -34.15 10.83 -11.70
C GLU A 90 -32.88 10.67 -12.56
N GLY A 91 -32.55 9.43 -12.89
CA GLY A 91 -31.36 9.03 -13.62
C GLY A 91 -31.61 7.71 -14.33
N GLN A 92 -31.14 7.61 -15.58
CA GLN A 92 -31.40 6.46 -16.48
C GLN A 92 -30.83 5.11 -15.99
N PHE A 93 -30.03 5.08 -14.93
CA PHE A 93 -29.41 3.85 -14.42
C PHE A 93 -29.67 3.68 -12.91
N LYS A 94 -30.54 2.74 -12.56
CA LYS A 94 -30.79 2.33 -11.17
C LYS A 94 -29.68 1.40 -10.70
N LEU A 95 -28.89 1.81 -9.70
CA LEU A 95 -27.96 0.91 -9.00
C LEU A 95 -28.74 -0.24 -8.32
N PRO A 96 -28.24 -1.49 -8.32
CA PRO A 96 -28.92 -2.61 -7.66
C PRO A 96 -29.12 -2.33 -6.16
N LYS A 97 -30.40 -2.27 -5.73
CA LYS A 97 -30.77 -2.10 -4.31
C LYS A 97 -30.42 -3.37 -3.54
N ARG A 98 -29.24 -3.45 -2.94
CA ARG A 98 -28.92 -4.50 -1.97
C ARG A 98 -29.63 -4.19 -0.66
N LYS A 99 -30.80 -4.79 -0.42
CA LYS A 99 -31.44 -4.76 0.91
C LYS A 99 -30.58 -5.61 1.86
N SER A 100 -29.85 -4.96 2.76
CA SER A 100 -29.10 -5.66 3.81
C SER A 100 -30.07 -6.19 4.87
N LEU A 101 -29.70 -7.27 5.57
CA LEU A 101 -30.49 -7.76 6.71
C LEU A 101 -30.69 -6.65 7.76
N TYR A 102 -29.64 -5.86 8.03
CA TYR A 102 -29.73 -4.65 8.85
C TYR A 102 -30.87 -3.71 8.43
N SER A 103 -30.96 -3.36 7.13
CA SER A 103 -32.01 -2.47 6.63
C SER A 103 -33.41 -3.07 6.75
N ILE A 104 -33.54 -4.40 6.65
CA ILE A 104 -34.81 -5.13 6.81
C ILE A 104 -35.24 -5.09 8.29
N CYS A 105 -34.33 -5.44 9.20
CA CYS A 105 -34.57 -5.38 10.64
C CYS A 105 -34.93 -3.96 11.11
N HIS A 106 -34.19 -2.96 10.63
CA HIS A 106 -34.45 -1.56 10.97
C HIS A 106 -35.84 -1.09 10.47
N LYS A 107 -36.25 -1.46 9.25
CA LYS A 107 -37.58 -1.15 8.71
C LYS A 107 -38.71 -1.88 9.44
N ALA A 108 -38.47 -3.07 9.95
CA ALA A 108 -39.43 -3.86 10.72
C ALA A 108 -39.53 -3.42 12.20
N GLY A 109 -38.84 -2.35 12.61
CA GLY A 109 -38.95 -1.80 13.96
C GLY A 109 -38.03 -2.44 15.01
N LEU A 110 -37.15 -3.37 14.61
CA LEU A 110 -36.30 -4.12 15.55
C LEU A 110 -35.25 -3.24 16.26
N TRP A 111 -35.05 -2.00 15.82
CA TRP A 111 -34.18 -1.02 16.48
C TRP A 111 -34.62 -0.72 17.93
N GLU A 112 -35.92 -0.85 18.25
CA GLU A 112 -36.43 -0.71 19.62
C GLU A 112 -36.07 -1.88 20.53
N VAL A 113 -35.89 -3.07 19.96
CA VAL A 113 -35.36 -4.23 20.70
C VAL A 113 -33.85 -4.08 20.85
N THR A 114 -33.17 -3.59 19.80
CA THR A 114 -31.73 -3.33 19.83
C THR A 114 -31.32 -2.36 20.94
N SER A 115 -32.09 -1.28 21.13
CA SER A 115 -31.81 -0.30 22.19
C SER A 115 -31.95 -0.87 23.62
N GLN A 116 -32.64 -2.00 23.78
CA GLN A 116 -32.81 -2.68 25.08
C GLN A 116 -31.65 -3.63 25.43
N PHE A 117 -30.78 -3.98 24.48
CA PHE A 117 -29.60 -4.80 24.80
C PHE A 117 -28.60 -4.07 25.70
N GLY A 118 -28.66 -2.74 25.83
CA GLY A 118 -27.83 -1.99 26.77
C GLY A 118 -27.13 -0.80 26.13
N ARG A 119 -25.79 -0.79 26.22
CA ARG A 119 -24.97 0.33 25.73
C ARG A 119 -25.05 0.42 24.20
N SER A 120 -25.10 1.64 23.69
CA SER A 120 -24.89 1.88 22.25
C SER A 120 -23.46 1.52 21.85
N ALA A 121 -23.23 1.29 20.56
CA ALA A 121 -21.89 1.00 20.04
C ALA A 121 -20.86 2.09 20.40
N GLU A 122 -21.27 3.35 20.33
CA GLU A 122 -20.44 4.50 20.71
C GLU A 122 -20.10 4.52 22.20
N GLN A 123 -21.07 4.21 23.07
CA GLN A 123 -20.84 4.10 24.52
C GLN A 123 -19.86 2.96 24.85
N LEU A 124 -20.02 1.80 24.20
CA LEU A 124 -19.06 0.69 24.31
C LEU A 124 -17.65 1.14 23.88
N GLY A 125 -17.54 1.86 22.78
CA GLY A 125 -16.27 2.40 22.31
C GLY A 125 -15.60 3.37 23.29
N HIS A 126 -16.38 4.26 23.92
CA HIS A 126 -15.86 5.14 24.95
C HIS A 126 -15.35 4.38 26.18
N HIS A 127 -16.05 3.31 26.59
CA HIS A 127 -15.64 2.46 27.70
C HIS A 127 -14.35 1.69 27.39
N LEU A 128 -14.28 1.03 26.22
CA LEU A 128 -13.08 0.31 25.76
C LEU A 128 -11.84 1.20 25.66
N THR A 129 -12.03 2.48 25.37
CA THR A 129 -10.93 3.43 25.19
C THR A 129 -10.66 4.32 26.40
N LEU A 130 -11.50 4.24 27.43
CA LEU A 130 -11.49 5.13 28.61
C LEU A 130 -11.50 6.63 28.25
N THR A 131 -12.04 6.99 27.09
CA THR A 131 -11.97 8.37 26.54
C THR A 131 -13.03 9.30 27.12
N LYS A 132 -14.20 8.76 27.42
CA LYS A 132 -15.26 9.40 28.20
C LYS A 132 -15.72 8.31 29.18
N ILE A 133 -15.80 8.64 30.47
CA ILE A 133 -16.45 7.79 31.47
C ILE A 133 -17.84 8.39 31.64
N PRO A 134 -18.88 7.90 30.96
CA PRO A 134 -20.24 8.22 31.39
C PRO A 134 -20.38 7.78 32.85
N GLU A 135 -21.20 8.47 33.63
CA GLU A 135 -21.78 7.84 34.83
C GLU A 135 -22.32 6.49 34.37
N ALA A 136 -21.69 5.42 34.85
CA ALA A 136 -22.08 4.07 34.48
C ALA A 136 -23.46 3.82 35.09
N GLY A 137 -24.51 4.30 34.42
CA GLY A 137 -25.86 3.85 34.68
C GLY A 137 -25.82 2.33 34.60
N GLU A 138 -26.26 1.66 35.65
CA GLU A 138 -26.42 0.22 35.64
C GLU A 138 -27.22 -0.15 34.38
N LEU A 139 -26.80 -1.21 33.70
CA LEU A 139 -27.57 -1.76 32.59
C LEU A 139 -28.90 -2.23 33.16
N ASP A 140 -29.95 -1.42 33.00
CA ASP A 140 -31.30 -1.79 33.41
C ASP A 140 -31.80 -2.89 32.47
N SER A 141 -31.59 -4.14 32.90
CA SER A 141 -32.07 -5.33 32.19
C SER A 141 -33.60 -5.45 32.22
N GLY A 142 -34.33 -4.46 32.76
CA GLY A 142 -35.77 -4.48 32.93
C GLY A 142 -36.23 -5.63 33.84
N LYS A 143 -37.55 -5.74 34.00
CA LYS A 143 -38.18 -6.86 34.74
C LYS A 143 -38.48 -8.06 33.84
N ASP A 144 -38.62 -7.84 32.53
CA ASP A 144 -39.01 -8.86 31.56
C ASP A 144 -37.81 -9.50 30.87
N SER A 145 -37.98 -10.76 30.46
CA SER A 145 -36.95 -11.51 29.73
C SER A 145 -36.83 -11.06 28.27
N PRO A 146 -35.68 -11.27 27.61
CA PRO A 146 -35.49 -10.91 26.20
C PRO A 146 -36.58 -11.47 25.28
N GLU A 147 -37.03 -12.70 25.52
CA GLU A 147 -38.04 -13.38 24.70
C GLU A 147 -39.42 -12.73 24.86
N LYS A 148 -39.77 -12.27 26.06
CA LYS A 148 -41.03 -11.56 26.31
C LYS A 148 -41.05 -10.21 25.61
N VAL A 149 -39.94 -9.48 25.68
CA VAL A 149 -39.80 -8.21 24.96
C VAL A 149 -39.91 -8.45 23.46
N ALA A 150 -39.17 -9.42 22.93
CA ALA A 150 -39.13 -9.73 21.51
C ALA A 150 -40.48 -10.25 20.96
N ALA A 151 -41.28 -10.94 21.78
CA ALA A 151 -42.62 -11.39 21.40
C ALA A 151 -43.56 -10.23 20.99
N ASN A 152 -43.32 -9.01 21.48
CA ASN A 152 -44.10 -7.83 21.11
C ASN A 152 -43.79 -7.30 19.70
N PHE A 153 -42.70 -7.78 19.08
CA PHE A 153 -42.19 -7.29 17.79
C PHE A 153 -42.24 -8.36 16.68
N THR A 154 -42.94 -9.48 16.90
CA THR A 154 -43.13 -10.49 15.86
C THR A 154 -43.95 -9.93 14.70
N CYS A 155 -43.57 -10.27 13.47
CA CYS A 155 -44.32 -9.89 12.27
C CYS A 155 -44.16 -10.94 11.18
N ALA A 156 -44.76 -10.73 10.00
CA ALA A 156 -44.67 -11.68 8.89
C ALA A 156 -43.23 -11.97 8.41
N LEU A 157 -42.26 -11.12 8.75
CA LEU A 157 -40.83 -11.32 8.45
C LEU A 157 -40.05 -11.98 9.59
N PHE A 158 -40.58 -11.94 10.82
CA PHE A 158 -39.96 -12.45 12.04
C PHE A 158 -41.05 -13.14 12.85
N GLU A 159 -41.33 -14.40 12.52
CA GLU A 159 -42.51 -15.13 12.99
C GLU A 159 -42.42 -15.49 14.49
N THR A 160 -41.21 -15.70 15.00
CA THR A 160 -40.98 -16.08 16.39
C THR A 160 -40.19 -15.00 17.15
N ALA A 161 -40.33 -14.98 18.48
CA ALA A 161 -39.52 -14.12 19.34
C ALA A 161 -38.01 -14.35 19.15
N GLN A 162 -37.62 -15.57 18.78
CA GLN A 162 -36.22 -15.89 18.52
C GLN A 162 -35.71 -15.30 17.20
N ASP A 163 -36.57 -15.22 16.18
CA ASP A 163 -36.23 -14.57 14.91
C ASP A 163 -36.05 -13.06 15.11
N VAL A 164 -36.91 -12.44 15.92
CA VAL A 164 -36.79 -11.04 16.32
C VAL A 164 -35.47 -10.80 17.07
N LEU A 165 -35.16 -11.62 18.08
CA LEU A 165 -33.90 -11.52 18.82
C LEU A 165 -32.69 -11.72 17.90
N CYS A 166 -32.76 -12.67 16.95
CA CYS A 166 -31.68 -12.87 15.99
C CYS A 166 -31.46 -11.65 15.10
N GLY A 167 -32.54 -11.04 14.58
CA GLY A 167 -32.47 -9.82 13.79
C GLY A 167 -31.93 -8.63 14.58
N ALA A 168 -32.39 -8.44 15.83
CA ALA A 168 -31.96 -7.35 16.69
C ALA A 168 -30.49 -7.52 17.13
N ARG A 169 -30.05 -8.76 17.46
CA ARG A 169 -28.63 -9.05 17.74
C ARG A 169 -27.74 -8.75 16.54
N HIS A 170 -28.17 -9.13 15.34
CA HIS A 170 -27.45 -8.81 14.11
C HIS A 170 -27.33 -7.29 13.90
N MET A 171 -28.39 -6.53 14.18
CA MET A 171 -28.33 -5.05 14.13
C MET A 171 -27.27 -4.51 15.10
N ALA A 172 -27.32 -4.93 16.37
CA ALA A 172 -26.33 -4.51 17.37
C ALA A 172 -24.90 -4.86 16.96
N ALA A 173 -24.67 -6.07 16.43
CA ALA A 173 -23.35 -6.52 16.00
C ALA A 173 -22.81 -5.70 14.81
N VAL A 174 -23.67 -5.36 13.85
CA VAL A 174 -23.33 -4.49 12.71
C VAL A 174 -23.02 -3.07 13.21
N GLU A 175 -23.83 -2.50 14.11
CA GLU A 175 -23.58 -1.17 14.69
C GLU A 175 -22.21 -1.11 15.38
N ILE A 176 -21.87 -2.10 16.22
CA ILE A 176 -20.55 -2.21 16.85
C ILE A 176 -19.44 -2.35 15.80
N GLY A 177 -19.65 -3.15 14.76
CA GLY A 177 -18.68 -3.37 13.69
C GLY A 177 -18.37 -2.14 12.83
N TYR A 178 -19.31 -1.18 12.78
CA TYR A 178 -19.23 0.06 12.01
C TYR A 178 -18.90 1.29 12.87
N GLU A 179 -18.78 1.13 14.19
CA GLU A 179 -18.49 2.25 15.10
C GLU A 179 -17.01 2.69 15.01
N PRO A 180 -16.70 3.94 14.57
CA PRO A 180 -15.33 4.38 14.33
C PRO A 180 -14.40 4.26 15.53
N ILE A 181 -14.88 4.59 16.74
CA ILE A 181 -14.05 4.52 17.95
C ILE A 181 -13.67 3.08 18.32
N VAL A 182 -14.61 2.13 18.17
CA VAL A 182 -14.37 0.70 18.40
C VAL A 182 -13.41 0.16 17.35
N ARG A 183 -13.67 0.46 16.06
CA ARG A 183 -12.81 0.04 14.95
C ARG A 183 -11.38 0.53 15.14
N LYS A 184 -11.19 1.79 15.50
CA LYS A 184 -9.86 2.37 15.76
C LYS A 184 -9.14 1.69 16.92
N HIS A 185 -9.85 1.38 18.00
CA HIS A 185 -9.29 0.65 19.14
C HIS A 185 -8.85 -0.77 18.75
N VAL A 186 -9.74 -1.53 18.11
CA VAL A 186 -9.45 -2.91 17.67
C VAL A 186 -8.35 -2.93 16.62
N TRP A 187 -8.32 -1.97 15.71
CA TRP A 187 -7.24 -1.80 14.72
C TRP A 187 -5.88 -1.62 15.37
N SER A 188 -5.79 -0.80 16.42
CA SER A 188 -4.55 -0.61 17.18
C SER A 188 -4.04 -1.94 17.76
N ILE A 189 -4.93 -2.72 18.38
CA ILE A 189 -4.60 -4.03 18.95
C ILE A 189 -4.19 -5.01 17.83
N PHE A 190 -4.94 -5.05 16.74
CA PHE A 190 -4.67 -5.90 15.59
C PHE A 190 -3.30 -5.59 14.99
N MET A 191 -2.97 -4.32 14.74
CA MET A 191 -1.67 -3.90 14.19
C MET A 191 -0.49 -4.26 15.08
N ASN A 192 -0.70 -4.30 16.40
CA ASN A 192 0.35 -4.64 17.37
C ASN A 192 0.56 -6.15 17.52
N LYS A 193 -0.51 -6.94 17.47
CA LYS A 193 -0.49 -8.36 17.85
C LYS A 193 -0.73 -9.34 16.69
N ALA A 194 -1.31 -8.90 15.57
CA ALA A 194 -1.60 -9.78 14.45
C ALA A 194 -0.32 -10.22 13.73
N VAL A 195 -0.42 -11.40 13.14
CA VAL A 195 0.70 -12.10 12.52
C VAL A 195 0.32 -12.62 11.14
N VAL A 196 1.34 -12.78 10.29
CA VAL A 196 1.24 -13.35 8.95
C VAL A 196 1.93 -14.70 8.91
N THR A 197 1.22 -15.70 8.39
CA THR A 197 1.73 -17.05 8.17
C THR A 197 1.55 -17.42 6.70
N THR A 198 2.57 -18.03 6.10
CA THR A 198 2.53 -18.53 4.72
C THR A 198 2.74 -20.04 4.71
N CYS A 199 1.91 -20.74 3.96
CA CYS A 199 2.00 -22.18 3.77
C CYS A 199 1.98 -22.49 2.26
N PRO A 200 2.91 -23.30 1.73
CA PRO A 200 2.90 -23.64 0.31
C PRO A 200 1.70 -24.51 -0.04
N THR A 201 1.16 -24.29 -1.25
CA THR A 201 0.25 -25.24 -1.89
C THR A 201 1.03 -26.46 -2.37
N HIS A 202 0.32 -27.48 -2.86
CA HIS A 202 0.96 -28.65 -3.47
C HIS A 202 1.88 -28.24 -4.64
N GLU A 203 1.42 -27.30 -5.47
CA GLU A 203 2.19 -26.76 -6.59
C GLU A 203 3.34 -25.88 -6.11
N GLY A 204 3.09 -24.94 -5.20
CA GLY A 204 4.13 -24.07 -4.64
C GLY A 204 5.22 -24.84 -3.90
N ASN A 205 4.92 -25.99 -3.31
CA ASN A 205 5.95 -26.81 -2.69
C ASN A 205 6.93 -27.40 -3.70
N SER A 206 6.44 -27.72 -4.90
CA SER A 206 7.23 -28.32 -6.00
C SER A 206 8.00 -27.27 -6.80
N ILE A 207 7.38 -26.10 -7.07
CA ILE A 207 7.96 -25.03 -7.89
C ILE A 207 8.99 -24.20 -7.11
N ILE A 208 8.70 -23.89 -5.83
CA ILE A 208 9.56 -23.04 -5.02
C ILE A 208 10.72 -23.87 -4.45
N ASP A 209 11.79 -23.96 -5.23
CA ASP A 209 13.08 -24.51 -4.82
C ASP A 209 13.91 -23.49 -4.00
N PRO A 210 15.09 -23.86 -3.48
CA PRO A 210 15.95 -22.95 -2.70
C PRO A 210 16.46 -21.72 -3.47
N TYR A 211 16.53 -21.77 -4.79
CA TYR A 211 17.05 -20.70 -5.65
C TYR A 211 15.94 -19.83 -6.26
N HIS A 212 14.68 -20.26 -6.12
CA HIS A 212 13.51 -19.52 -6.56
C HIS A 212 13.38 -18.18 -5.83
N GLN A 213 12.89 -17.14 -6.53
CA GLN A 213 12.73 -15.79 -5.96
C GLN A 213 11.84 -15.75 -4.71
N LEU A 214 10.91 -16.70 -4.60
CA LEU A 214 9.94 -16.82 -3.49
C LEU A 214 10.44 -17.70 -2.34
N SER A 215 11.65 -18.26 -2.41
CA SER A 215 12.18 -19.17 -1.39
C SER A 215 12.14 -18.57 0.02
N GLY A 216 12.49 -17.28 0.15
CA GLY A 216 12.51 -16.55 1.42
C GLY A 216 11.13 -16.25 2.04
N VAL A 217 10.03 -16.56 1.34
CA VAL A 217 8.66 -16.36 1.84
C VAL A 217 7.84 -17.65 1.86
N LYS A 218 8.42 -18.78 1.46
CA LYS A 218 7.74 -20.08 1.38
C LYS A 218 7.16 -20.53 2.71
N TRP A 219 7.91 -20.31 3.80
CA TRP A 219 7.57 -20.75 5.15
C TRP A 219 7.76 -19.61 6.14
N LEU A 220 6.73 -18.77 6.29
CA LEU A 220 6.66 -17.78 7.35
C LEU A 220 5.70 -18.27 8.41
N HIS A 221 6.15 -18.29 9.67
CA HIS A 221 5.32 -18.66 10.80
C HIS A 221 5.16 -17.45 11.72
N ASP A 222 3.92 -17.04 11.92
CA ASP A 222 3.50 -15.99 12.85
C ASP A 222 4.40 -14.74 12.82
N LYS A 223 4.76 -14.28 11.62
CA LYS A 223 5.57 -13.06 11.45
C LYS A 223 4.72 -11.82 11.81
N PRO A 224 5.10 -11.00 12.79
CA PRO A 224 4.32 -9.82 13.16
C PRO A 224 4.21 -8.78 12.03
N LEU A 225 3.06 -8.11 11.93
CA LEU A 225 2.80 -7.10 10.89
C LEU A 225 3.85 -5.98 10.85
N ASN A 226 4.36 -5.57 12.02
CA ASN A 226 5.36 -4.50 12.12
C ASN A 226 6.77 -4.90 11.63
N LYS A 227 7.02 -6.18 11.35
CA LYS A 227 8.30 -6.68 10.81
C LYS A 227 8.36 -6.70 9.29
N PHE A 228 7.30 -6.29 8.61
CA PHE A 228 7.29 -6.06 7.16
C PHE A 228 7.73 -4.62 6.86
N VAL A 229 9.04 -4.42 6.73
CA VAL A 229 9.67 -3.11 6.52
C VAL A 229 10.17 -2.88 5.09
N ASP A 230 10.09 -3.90 4.24
CA ASP A 230 10.66 -3.95 2.90
C ASP A 230 9.65 -4.49 1.87
N ALA A 231 10.15 -4.90 0.70
CA ALA A 231 9.37 -5.45 -0.39
C ALA A 231 8.84 -6.88 -0.15
N GLN A 232 9.18 -7.54 0.97
CA GLN A 232 8.84 -8.96 1.18
C GLN A 232 7.33 -9.23 1.08
N TRP A 233 6.49 -8.30 1.55
CA TRP A 233 5.04 -8.42 1.42
C TRP A 233 4.55 -8.53 -0.03
N LEU A 234 5.22 -7.86 -0.98
CA LEU A 234 4.84 -7.95 -2.40
C LEU A 234 5.22 -9.30 -3.01
N LEU A 235 6.28 -9.95 -2.54
CA LEU A 235 6.61 -11.32 -2.93
C LEU A 235 5.57 -12.30 -2.40
N ILE A 236 5.12 -12.10 -1.16
CA ILE A 236 4.03 -12.87 -0.55
C ILE A 236 2.74 -12.71 -1.36
N GLN A 237 2.36 -11.46 -1.68
CA GLN A 237 1.17 -11.17 -2.47
C GLN A 237 1.23 -11.82 -3.86
N LYS A 238 2.37 -11.70 -4.56
CA LYS A 238 2.59 -12.34 -5.86
C LYS A 238 2.44 -13.87 -5.76
N ALA A 239 2.96 -14.47 -4.69
CA ALA A 239 2.87 -15.92 -4.48
C ALA A 239 1.44 -16.41 -4.21
N GLU A 240 0.58 -15.59 -3.59
CA GLU A 240 -0.85 -15.87 -3.43
C GLU A 240 -1.62 -15.70 -4.75
N GLU A 241 -1.31 -14.65 -5.53
CA GLU A 241 -1.88 -14.43 -6.87
C GLU A 241 -1.53 -15.55 -7.86
N GLU A 242 -0.33 -16.14 -7.74
CA GLU A 242 0.12 -17.29 -8.52
C GLU A 242 -0.32 -18.65 -7.91
N GLU A 243 -1.16 -18.64 -6.86
CA GLU A 243 -1.66 -19.83 -6.15
C GLU A 243 -0.56 -20.77 -5.61
N LEU A 244 0.67 -20.27 -5.45
CA LEU A 244 1.81 -21.02 -4.92
C LEU A 244 1.78 -21.07 -3.39
N LEU A 245 1.28 -20.02 -2.73
CA LEU A 245 1.19 -19.94 -1.27
C LEU A 245 -0.23 -19.61 -0.82
N LYS A 246 -0.65 -20.21 0.30
CA LYS A 246 -1.80 -19.77 1.10
C LYS A 246 -1.32 -18.83 2.18
N ILE A 247 -1.98 -17.68 2.32
CA ILE A 247 -1.65 -16.67 3.33
C ILE A 247 -2.74 -16.63 4.39
N THR A 248 -2.34 -16.57 5.65
CA THR A 248 -3.24 -16.28 6.76
C THR A 248 -2.73 -15.06 7.52
N ILE A 249 -3.57 -14.03 7.62
CA ILE A 249 -3.36 -12.94 8.58
C ILE A 249 -4.39 -13.11 9.67
N LYS A 250 -3.96 -13.24 10.92
CA LYS A 250 -4.87 -13.41 12.04
C LYS A 250 -4.32 -12.80 13.31
N LEU A 251 -5.25 -12.50 14.22
CA LEU A 251 -4.92 -12.28 15.61
C LEU A 251 -4.67 -13.64 16.27
N PRO A 252 -3.50 -13.89 16.92
CA PRO A 252 -3.25 -15.13 17.65
C PRO A 252 -4.30 -15.38 18.74
N GLU A 253 -4.51 -16.65 19.11
CA GLU A 253 -5.58 -16.98 20.07
C GLU A 253 -5.37 -16.39 21.45
N ASP A 254 -4.13 -16.25 21.92
CA ASP A 254 -3.85 -15.61 23.20
C ASP A 254 -4.25 -14.13 23.19
N ALA A 255 -4.00 -13.43 22.08
CA ALA A 255 -4.43 -12.05 21.91
C ALA A 255 -5.95 -11.90 21.80
N LYS A 256 -6.65 -12.86 21.17
CA LYS A 256 -8.13 -12.89 21.18
C LYS A 256 -8.69 -13.14 22.58
N LYS A 257 -8.06 -14.03 23.36
CA LYS A 257 -8.43 -14.32 24.75
C LYS A 257 -8.22 -13.15 25.69
N GLU A 258 -7.40 -12.16 25.34
CA GLU A 258 -7.28 -10.90 26.09
C GLU A 258 -8.34 -9.88 25.66
N LEU A 259 -8.57 -9.76 24.34
CA LEU A 259 -9.50 -8.78 23.77
C LEU A 259 -10.97 -9.04 24.13
N MET A 260 -11.40 -10.30 24.06
CA MET A 260 -12.82 -10.65 24.25
C MET A 260 -13.30 -10.46 25.71
N PRO A 261 -12.54 -10.82 26.76
CA PRO A 261 -12.93 -10.52 28.13
C PRO A 261 -13.03 -9.02 28.42
N GLU A 262 -12.10 -8.21 27.93
CA GLU A 262 -12.16 -6.74 28.09
C GLU A 262 -13.44 -6.17 27.46
N ALA A 263 -13.81 -6.63 26.27
CA ALA A 263 -15.07 -6.25 25.64
C ALA A 263 -16.31 -6.71 26.43
N ARG A 264 -16.27 -7.93 27.00
CA ARG A 264 -17.36 -8.48 27.81
C ARG A 264 -17.53 -7.71 29.13
N GLU A 265 -16.46 -7.41 29.83
CA GLU A 265 -16.50 -6.60 31.06
C GLU A 265 -17.17 -5.23 30.82
N ASN A 266 -16.93 -4.64 29.65
CA ASN A 266 -17.48 -3.34 29.27
C ASN A 266 -18.88 -3.38 28.65
N TYR A 267 -19.46 -4.56 28.40
CA TYR A 267 -20.77 -4.69 27.75
C TYR A 267 -21.80 -5.52 28.55
N LEU A 268 -21.35 -6.35 29.49
CA LEU A 268 -22.23 -7.16 30.35
C LEU A 268 -22.68 -6.40 31.61
N SER A 269 -23.75 -6.89 32.24
CA SER A 269 -24.24 -6.35 33.52
C SER A 269 -23.54 -7.03 34.70
N TYR A 270 -23.47 -6.33 35.84
CA TYR A 270 -23.07 -6.92 37.12
C TYR A 270 -24.24 -7.59 37.86
N CYS A 271 -25.47 -7.47 37.34
CA CYS A 271 -26.68 -7.99 37.95
C CYS A 271 -26.76 -9.53 37.84
N VAL A 272 -27.08 -10.19 38.95
CA VAL A 272 -27.21 -11.66 39.03
C VAL A 272 -28.64 -12.18 38.87
N SER A 273 -29.59 -11.32 38.52
CA SER A 273 -30.99 -11.74 38.33
C SER A 273 -31.12 -12.68 37.12
N LYS A 274 -32.11 -13.59 37.16
CA LYS A 274 -32.36 -14.51 36.03
C LYS A 274 -32.62 -13.76 34.72
N SER A 275 -33.33 -12.63 34.77
CA SER A 275 -33.55 -11.81 33.58
C SER A 275 -32.25 -11.20 33.06
N ALA A 276 -31.41 -10.64 33.96
CA ALA A 276 -30.12 -10.07 33.59
C ALA A 276 -29.19 -11.10 32.94
N GLN A 277 -29.17 -12.34 33.46
CA GLN A 277 -28.40 -13.44 32.88
C GLN A 277 -28.85 -13.77 31.44
N LEU A 278 -30.17 -13.83 31.19
CA LEU A 278 -30.70 -14.06 29.85
C LEU A 278 -30.32 -12.94 28.88
N TRP A 279 -30.38 -11.67 29.32
CA TRP A 279 -29.91 -10.54 28.51
C TRP A 279 -28.39 -10.59 28.26
N ASP A 280 -27.60 -10.97 29.25
CA ASP A 280 -26.15 -11.12 29.11
C ASP A 280 -25.76 -12.25 28.14
N GLU A 281 -26.54 -13.32 28.04
CA GLU A 281 -26.38 -14.33 26.99
C GLU A 281 -26.55 -13.72 25.60
N GLN A 282 -27.55 -12.85 25.40
CA GLN A 282 -27.73 -12.14 24.13
C GLN A 282 -26.55 -11.21 23.83
N ARG A 283 -26.09 -10.46 24.82
CA ARG A 283 -24.94 -9.53 24.70
C ARG A 283 -23.64 -10.25 24.36
N LYS A 284 -23.39 -11.44 24.93
CA LYS A 284 -22.24 -12.28 24.57
C LYS A 284 -22.28 -12.68 23.10
N MET A 285 -23.44 -13.11 22.61
CA MET A 285 -23.63 -13.45 21.19
C MET A 285 -23.42 -12.24 20.28
N ILE A 286 -23.90 -11.05 20.67
CA ILE A 286 -23.67 -9.80 19.93
C ILE A 286 -22.18 -9.50 19.81
N LEU A 287 -21.44 -9.57 20.92
CA LEU A 287 -20.00 -9.31 20.92
C LEU A 287 -19.23 -10.34 20.07
N ASP A 288 -19.57 -11.62 20.22
CA ASP A 288 -18.93 -12.67 19.43
C ASP A 288 -19.15 -12.45 17.93
N ASP A 289 -20.38 -12.10 17.51
CA ASP A 289 -20.70 -11.78 16.11
C ASP A 289 -19.98 -10.50 15.64
N ALA A 290 -20.05 -9.41 16.42
CA ALA A 290 -19.40 -8.14 16.12
C ALA A 290 -17.89 -8.30 15.88
N PHE A 291 -17.20 -9.03 16.75
CA PHE A 291 -15.76 -9.20 16.65
C PHE A 291 -15.36 -10.20 15.57
N LEU A 292 -15.98 -11.39 15.54
CA LEU A 292 -15.54 -12.49 14.68
C LEU A 292 -16.00 -12.31 13.23
N ASN A 293 -17.20 -11.77 13.00
CA ASN A 293 -17.79 -11.69 11.66
C ASN A 293 -17.67 -10.31 11.01
N PHE A 294 -17.50 -9.23 11.80
CA PHE A 294 -17.39 -7.87 11.25
C PHE A 294 -16.01 -7.25 11.48
N LEU A 295 -15.57 -7.08 12.73
CA LEU A 295 -14.36 -6.33 13.04
C LEU A 295 -13.09 -7.03 12.57
N LEU A 296 -12.81 -8.26 13.03
CA LEU A 296 -11.55 -8.96 12.71
C LEU A 296 -11.36 -9.23 11.20
N PRO A 297 -12.37 -9.68 10.43
CA PRO A 297 -12.23 -9.82 8.98
C PRO A 297 -11.98 -8.47 8.29
N SER A 298 -12.61 -7.40 8.78
CA SER A 298 -12.37 -6.06 8.26
C SER A 298 -10.95 -5.57 8.56
N MET A 299 -10.43 -5.82 9.78
CA MET A 299 -9.04 -5.49 10.15
C MET A 299 -8.04 -6.28 9.32
N GLU A 300 -8.32 -7.55 9.00
CA GLU A 300 -7.46 -8.35 8.13
C GLU A 300 -7.31 -7.71 6.74
N LYS A 301 -8.45 -7.36 6.12
CA LYS A 301 -8.48 -6.71 4.81
C LYS A 301 -7.74 -5.38 4.82
N GLU A 302 -7.90 -4.61 5.90
CA GLU A 302 -7.22 -3.33 6.07
C GLU A 302 -5.70 -3.51 6.26
N ALA A 303 -5.28 -4.52 7.03
CA ALA A 303 -3.87 -4.86 7.22
C ALA A 303 -3.21 -5.23 5.89
N ARG A 304 -3.88 -6.03 5.04
CA ARG A 304 -3.40 -6.34 3.67
C ARG A 304 -3.18 -5.07 2.86
N SER A 305 -4.16 -4.17 2.83
CA SER A 305 -4.07 -2.90 2.10
C SER A 305 -2.91 -2.04 2.60
N LEU A 306 -2.75 -1.91 3.93
CA LEU A 306 -1.67 -1.15 4.54
C LEU A 306 -0.29 -1.73 4.21
N LEU A 307 -0.13 -3.05 4.31
CA LEU A 307 1.14 -3.72 3.99
C LEU A 307 1.50 -3.53 2.52
N THR A 308 0.53 -3.64 1.60
CA THR A 308 0.74 -3.38 0.16
C THR A 308 1.17 -1.93 -0.08
N ALA A 309 0.50 -0.96 0.56
CA ALA A 309 0.86 0.45 0.43
C ALA A 309 2.28 0.74 0.97
N LYS A 310 2.63 0.17 2.13
CA LYS A 310 3.97 0.30 2.73
C LYS A 310 5.07 -0.29 1.84
N ALA A 311 4.87 -1.50 1.35
CA ALA A 311 5.85 -2.19 0.51
C ALA A 311 6.03 -1.48 -0.85
N LYS A 312 4.95 -1.02 -1.49
CA LYS A 312 5.03 -0.21 -2.73
C LYS A 312 5.79 1.10 -2.49
N ASN A 313 5.52 1.80 -1.39
CA ASN A 313 6.24 3.02 -1.05
C ASN A 313 7.73 2.75 -0.82
N TRP A 314 8.08 1.67 -0.13
CA TRP A 314 9.47 1.28 0.08
C TRP A 314 10.19 1.03 -1.25
N ILE A 315 9.58 0.28 -2.16
CA ILE A 315 10.12 0.01 -3.51
C ILE A 315 10.34 1.33 -4.28
N ASN A 316 9.37 2.24 -4.25
CA ASN A 316 9.49 3.54 -4.91
C ASN A 316 10.69 4.35 -4.37
N MET A 317 10.92 4.30 -3.06
CA MET A 317 12.07 4.96 -2.45
C MET A 317 13.39 4.31 -2.89
N GLU A 318 13.46 2.98 -2.97
CA GLU A 318 14.69 2.29 -3.40
C GLU A 318 14.95 2.53 -4.89
N TYR A 319 13.94 2.48 -5.76
CA TYR A 319 14.09 2.87 -7.17
C TYR A 319 14.53 4.32 -7.32
N GLY A 320 13.93 5.24 -6.57
CA GLY A 320 14.31 6.65 -6.58
C GLY A 320 15.78 6.86 -6.18
N LYS A 321 16.27 6.11 -5.19
CA LYS A 321 17.68 6.12 -4.77
C LYS A 321 18.60 5.57 -5.88
N GLN A 322 18.25 4.45 -6.51
CA GLN A 322 19.05 3.88 -7.60
C GLN A 322 19.11 4.81 -8.81
N LEU A 323 17.99 5.43 -9.16
CA LEU A 323 17.94 6.43 -10.22
C LEU A 323 18.78 7.66 -9.87
N TRP A 324 18.64 8.19 -8.66
CA TRP A 324 19.42 9.33 -8.17
C TRP A 324 20.92 9.07 -8.27
N ASN A 325 21.36 7.87 -7.87
CA ASN A 325 22.76 7.46 -7.98
C ASN A 325 23.27 7.44 -9.42
N LYS A 326 22.41 7.13 -10.40
CA LYS A 326 22.77 7.12 -11.82
C LYS A 326 22.83 8.52 -12.43
N VAL A 327 21.89 9.41 -12.07
CA VAL A 327 21.80 10.76 -12.64
C VAL A 327 22.68 11.79 -11.95
N SER A 328 23.08 11.53 -10.70
CA SER A 328 23.93 12.43 -9.90
C SER A 328 25.43 12.15 -10.05
N VAL A 329 25.80 11.30 -11.02
CA VAL A 329 27.21 11.04 -11.33
C VAL A 329 27.78 12.31 -11.97
N ALA A 330 28.82 12.86 -11.35
CA ALA A 330 29.50 14.01 -11.91
C ALA A 330 30.13 13.66 -13.27
N PRO A 331 30.17 14.61 -14.23
CA PRO A 331 30.90 14.42 -15.48
C PRO A 331 32.35 14.00 -15.21
N TRP A 332 32.89 13.14 -16.08
CA TRP A 332 34.28 12.71 -15.98
C TRP A 332 35.23 13.91 -16.08
N LYS A 333 36.31 13.89 -15.31
CA LYS A 333 37.34 14.93 -15.32
C LYS A 333 38.72 14.32 -15.48
N MET A 334 39.57 15.00 -16.24
CA MET A 334 40.97 14.62 -16.41
C MET A 334 41.73 14.84 -15.08
N LYS A 335 42.60 13.89 -14.72
CA LYS A 335 43.39 13.99 -13.47
C LYS A 335 44.52 15.00 -13.64
N GLY A 336 44.64 15.95 -12.72
CA GLY A 336 45.77 16.90 -12.64
C GLY A 336 45.52 18.28 -13.27
N THR A 337 44.40 18.47 -13.97
CA THR A 337 43.97 19.77 -14.50
C THR A 337 42.97 20.44 -13.54
N TYR A 338 43.39 21.54 -12.92
CA TYR A 338 42.54 22.37 -12.03
C TYR A 338 41.67 23.40 -12.80
N GLN A 339 41.75 23.43 -14.14
CA GLN A 339 40.93 24.32 -14.95
C GLN A 339 39.47 23.85 -14.96
N LYS A 340 38.58 24.79 -14.61
CA LYS A 340 37.15 24.54 -14.41
C LYS A 340 36.37 24.23 -15.70
N ASP A 341 36.94 24.49 -16.87
CA ASP A 341 36.33 24.31 -18.20
C ASP A 341 37.37 23.81 -19.22
N SER A 342 37.89 22.59 -19.04
CA SER A 342 38.65 21.96 -20.13
C SER A 342 37.66 21.45 -21.19
N ASP A 343 37.86 21.79 -22.46
CA ASP A 343 37.11 21.25 -23.60
C ASP A 343 37.34 19.74 -23.75
N ILE A 344 36.61 18.91 -23.00
CA ILE A 344 36.76 17.45 -23.02
C ILE A 344 36.10 16.87 -24.28
N ARG A 345 36.91 16.62 -25.30
CA ARG A 345 36.54 15.74 -26.42
C ARG A 345 36.46 14.27 -26.00
N VAL A 346 35.40 13.59 -26.40
CA VAL A 346 35.10 12.20 -26.02
C VAL A 346 35.03 11.34 -27.27
N MET A 347 35.78 10.24 -27.31
CA MET A 347 35.53 9.17 -28.28
C MET A 347 34.64 8.12 -27.63
N ALA A 348 33.44 7.88 -28.14
CA ALA A 348 32.59 6.80 -27.66
C ALA A 348 32.60 5.63 -28.66
N CYS A 349 32.65 4.41 -28.14
CA CYS A 349 32.62 3.19 -28.91
C CYS A 349 31.50 2.28 -28.41
N CYS A 350 30.67 1.80 -29.34
CA CYS A 350 29.65 0.81 -29.05
C CYS A 350 29.91 -0.46 -29.87
N TRP A 351 29.97 -1.59 -29.19
CA TRP A 351 30.01 -2.92 -29.78
C TRP A 351 28.64 -3.55 -29.72
N GLY A 352 28.13 -4.09 -30.82
CA GLY A 352 26.88 -4.83 -30.79
C GLY A 352 26.59 -5.61 -32.08
N PRO A 353 25.50 -6.40 -32.09
CA PRO A 353 25.02 -7.12 -33.28
C PRO A 353 24.40 -6.19 -34.33
N GLY A 354 24.58 -4.87 -34.19
CA GLY A 354 24.02 -3.87 -35.08
C GLY A 354 24.62 -3.92 -36.49
N LYS A 355 23.95 -3.25 -37.43
CA LYS A 355 24.49 -2.95 -38.76
C LYS A 355 24.60 -1.43 -38.86
N PRO A 356 25.81 -0.85 -38.79
CA PRO A 356 27.12 -1.49 -38.65
C PRO A 356 27.44 -1.96 -37.22
N ALA A 357 28.34 -2.95 -37.08
CA ALA A 357 28.54 -3.70 -35.83
C ALA A 357 29.31 -2.94 -34.74
N THR A 358 30.51 -2.44 -35.07
CA THR A 358 31.34 -1.64 -34.15
C THR A 358 31.47 -0.24 -34.70
N THR A 359 30.94 0.72 -33.94
CA THR A 359 30.89 2.13 -34.31
C THR A 359 31.63 2.96 -33.28
N PHE A 360 32.51 3.81 -33.76
CA PHE A 360 33.18 4.85 -33.00
C PHE A 360 32.55 6.19 -33.38
N VAL A 361 32.33 7.05 -32.40
CA VAL A 361 31.89 8.44 -32.61
C VAL A 361 32.79 9.37 -31.83
N MET A 362 33.14 10.50 -32.44
CA MET A 362 33.80 11.60 -31.78
C MET A 362 32.79 12.67 -31.40
N LEU A 363 32.84 13.06 -30.12
CA LEU A 363 32.07 14.17 -29.58
C LEU A 363 33.00 15.30 -29.19
N ASP A 364 32.59 16.54 -29.46
CA ASP A 364 33.28 17.73 -28.99
C ASP A 364 32.99 17.99 -27.50
N SER A 365 33.45 19.14 -26.98
CA SER A 365 33.22 19.54 -25.59
C SER A 365 31.77 19.91 -25.27
N SER A 366 30.96 20.20 -26.28
CA SER A 366 29.52 20.44 -26.15
C SER A 366 28.71 19.15 -26.18
N GLY A 367 29.33 18.02 -26.54
CA GLY A 367 28.67 16.74 -26.75
C GLY A 367 28.05 16.60 -28.13
N GLU A 368 28.41 17.46 -29.09
CA GLU A 368 27.96 17.37 -30.48
C GLU A 368 28.81 16.37 -31.28
N LEU A 369 28.17 15.68 -32.22
CA LEU A 369 28.85 14.71 -33.09
C LEU A 369 29.76 15.44 -34.07
N VAL A 370 31.05 15.13 -34.01
CA VAL A 370 32.08 15.67 -34.90
C VAL A 370 32.33 14.74 -36.09
N ASP A 371 32.51 13.44 -35.81
CA ASP A 371 32.82 12.43 -36.83
C ASP A 371 32.45 11.01 -36.34
N ASP A 372 32.31 10.07 -37.26
CA ASP A 372 32.01 8.66 -37.00
C ASP A 372 32.85 7.68 -37.83
N LEU A 373 33.13 6.52 -37.24
CA LEU A 373 33.94 5.47 -37.87
C LEU A 373 33.35 4.08 -37.63
N TYR A 374 33.14 3.35 -38.72
CA TYR A 374 32.75 1.94 -38.68
C TYR A 374 33.96 1.02 -38.82
N ALA A 375 34.21 0.22 -37.77
CA ALA A 375 35.36 -0.68 -37.66
C ALA A 375 34.90 -2.08 -37.20
N GLY A 376 34.03 -2.71 -38.00
CA GLY A 376 33.38 -3.97 -37.65
C GLY A 376 34.34 -5.16 -37.49
N SER A 377 35.56 -5.08 -38.02
CA SER A 377 36.56 -6.16 -37.97
C SER A 377 37.55 -6.02 -36.82
N ILE A 378 37.47 -4.94 -36.02
CA ILE A 378 38.46 -4.62 -34.98
C ILE A 378 38.57 -5.71 -33.92
N SER A 379 37.45 -6.35 -33.58
CA SER A 379 37.37 -7.42 -32.58
C SER A 379 37.35 -8.82 -33.19
N VAL A 380 37.64 -8.98 -34.49
CA VAL A 380 37.74 -10.30 -35.12
C VAL A 380 38.91 -11.08 -34.50
N ARG A 381 38.70 -12.39 -34.30
CA ARG A 381 39.66 -13.31 -33.65
C ARG A 381 40.05 -14.51 -34.53
N SER A 382 39.61 -14.55 -35.77
CA SER A 382 39.96 -15.61 -36.72
C SER A 382 41.46 -15.65 -37.01
N GLN A 383 41.97 -16.85 -37.26
CA GLN A 383 43.34 -17.08 -37.72
C GLN A 383 43.47 -17.00 -39.25
N GLY A 384 42.36 -16.77 -39.96
CA GLY A 384 42.37 -16.58 -41.41
C GLY A 384 43.14 -15.33 -41.82
N VAL A 385 44.03 -15.46 -42.81
CA VAL A 385 44.89 -14.37 -43.30
C VAL A 385 44.06 -13.15 -43.77
N ALA A 386 42.95 -13.39 -44.46
CA ALA A 386 42.06 -12.32 -44.94
C ALA A 386 41.41 -11.53 -43.79
N GLU A 387 40.96 -12.24 -42.74
CA GLU A 387 40.33 -11.64 -41.58
C GLU A 387 41.32 -10.88 -40.69
N GLN A 388 42.56 -11.38 -40.57
CA GLN A 388 43.64 -10.66 -39.90
C GLN A 388 44.02 -9.36 -40.63
N GLN A 389 43.99 -9.38 -41.96
CA GLN A 389 44.23 -8.17 -42.76
C GLN A 389 43.13 -7.13 -42.54
N LEU A 390 41.85 -7.55 -42.50
CA LEU A 390 40.73 -6.67 -42.18
C LEU A 390 40.84 -6.06 -40.78
N LYS A 391 41.23 -6.87 -39.77
CA LYS A 391 41.50 -6.36 -38.42
C LYS A 391 42.59 -5.30 -38.42
N LYS A 392 43.74 -5.56 -39.06
CA LYS A 392 44.85 -4.58 -39.15
C LYS A 392 44.42 -3.29 -39.84
N ASN A 393 43.64 -3.38 -40.91
CA ASN A 393 43.12 -2.21 -41.61
C ASN A 393 42.21 -1.38 -40.69
N ASP A 394 41.30 -2.02 -39.96
CA ASP A 394 40.42 -1.32 -39.00
C ASP A 394 41.21 -0.73 -37.81
N GLN A 395 42.24 -1.42 -37.30
CA GLN A 395 43.14 -0.88 -36.28
C GLN A 395 43.85 0.39 -36.76
N GLN A 396 44.34 0.41 -38.01
CA GLN A 396 44.97 1.60 -38.59
C GLN A 396 43.98 2.75 -38.78
N ARG A 397 42.74 2.45 -39.22
CA ARG A 397 41.68 3.46 -39.36
C ARG A 397 41.31 4.08 -38.02
N VAL A 398 41.19 3.27 -36.97
CA VAL A 398 40.92 3.75 -35.61
C VAL A 398 42.11 4.55 -35.05
N LEU A 399 43.35 4.11 -35.29
CA LEU A 399 44.55 4.86 -34.91
C LEU A 399 44.58 6.25 -35.57
N LYS A 400 44.29 6.30 -36.88
CA LYS A 400 44.19 7.57 -37.61
C LYS A 400 43.09 8.46 -37.03
N PHE A 401 41.91 7.89 -36.79
CA PHE A 401 40.78 8.60 -36.21
C PHE A 401 41.09 9.20 -34.83
N MET A 402 41.79 8.47 -33.95
CA MET A 402 42.27 8.99 -32.67
C MET A 402 43.35 10.06 -32.82
N THR A 403 44.20 9.97 -33.85
CA THR A 403 45.27 10.94 -34.10
C THR A 403 44.71 12.25 -34.65
N ASP A 404 43.72 12.18 -35.54
CA ASP A 404 43.09 13.36 -36.17
C ASP A 404 42.26 14.16 -35.14
N HIS A 405 41.60 13.48 -34.20
CA HIS A 405 40.65 14.12 -33.26
C HIS A 405 41.19 14.33 -31.84
N LEU A 406 42.28 13.66 -31.46
CA LEU A 406 42.92 13.75 -30.13
C LEU A 406 41.90 13.69 -28.97
N PRO A 407 41.14 12.59 -28.80
CA PRO A 407 40.17 12.46 -27.71
C PRO A 407 40.87 12.46 -26.35
N HIS A 408 40.24 13.09 -25.35
CA HIS A 408 40.77 13.10 -23.98
C HIS A 408 40.35 11.85 -23.21
N VAL A 409 39.22 11.26 -23.57
CA VAL A 409 38.68 10.06 -22.94
C VAL A 409 38.01 9.17 -23.99
N VAL A 410 38.20 7.86 -23.83
CA VAL A 410 37.55 6.84 -24.65
C VAL A 410 36.53 6.09 -23.80
N CYS A 411 35.26 6.19 -24.17
CA CYS A 411 34.14 5.54 -23.51
C CYS A 411 33.72 4.29 -24.30
N ILE A 412 33.63 3.13 -23.64
CA ILE A 412 33.23 1.88 -24.28
C ILE A 412 31.91 1.40 -23.68
N GLY A 413 30.89 1.21 -24.52
CA GLY A 413 29.62 0.62 -24.13
C GLY A 413 29.78 -0.86 -23.78
N ALA A 414 29.35 -1.25 -22.57
CA ALA A 414 29.40 -2.63 -22.10
C ALA A 414 28.08 -3.36 -22.40
N SER A 415 27.87 -3.76 -23.65
CA SER A 415 26.65 -4.46 -24.10
C SER A 415 26.70 -5.97 -23.85
N ASN A 416 27.89 -6.58 -23.77
CA ASN A 416 28.10 -7.99 -23.45
C ASN A 416 29.58 -8.27 -23.09
N TYR A 417 29.91 -9.54 -22.84
CA TYR A 417 31.25 -9.97 -22.41
C TYR A 417 32.37 -9.62 -23.41
N ASN A 418 32.08 -9.57 -24.71
CA ASN A 418 33.10 -9.32 -25.74
C ASN A 418 33.62 -7.88 -25.70
N CYS A 419 32.90 -6.94 -25.07
CA CYS A 419 33.37 -5.57 -24.86
C CYS A 419 34.68 -5.51 -24.05
N ARG A 420 34.98 -6.53 -23.22
CA ARG A 420 36.26 -6.64 -22.51
C ARG A 420 37.42 -6.80 -23.50
N GLN A 421 37.23 -7.60 -24.53
CA GLN A 421 38.25 -7.84 -25.55
C GLN A 421 38.43 -6.63 -26.48
N LEU A 422 37.33 -5.96 -26.81
CA LEU A 422 37.38 -4.69 -27.55
C LEU A 422 38.14 -3.61 -26.77
N LYS A 423 37.94 -3.54 -25.44
CA LYS A 423 38.73 -2.67 -24.58
C LYS A 423 40.22 -2.96 -24.73
N ASP A 424 40.61 -4.23 -24.67
CA ASP A 424 42.02 -4.63 -24.82
C ASP A 424 42.58 -4.25 -26.22
N ASP A 425 41.83 -4.49 -27.30
CA ASP A 425 42.22 -4.05 -28.66
C ASP A 425 42.41 -2.52 -28.75
N ILE A 426 41.52 -1.74 -28.12
CA ILE A 426 41.61 -0.28 -28.08
C ILE A 426 42.85 0.17 -27.28
N TYR A 427 43.18 -0.50 -26.17
CA TYR A 427 44.40 -0.22 -25.41
C TYR A 427 45.66 -0.48 -26.23
N GLU A 428 45.70 -1.57 -27.02
CA GLU A 428 46.80 -1.84 -27.94
C GLU A 428 46.99 -0.70 -28.95
N ILE A 429 45.89 -0.19 -29.53
CA ILE A 429 45.94 0.94 -30.46
C ILE A 429 46.44 2.21 -29.79
N ILE A 430 45.95 2.53 -28.59
CA ILE A 430 46.41 3.70 -27.81
C ILE A 430 47.90 3.57 -27.49
N PHE A 431 48.38 2.37 -27.16
CA PHE A 431 49.80 2.12 -26.90
C PHE A 431 50.64 2.35 -28.16
N LEU A 432 50.20 1.86 -29.33
CA LEU A 432 50.85 2.12 -30.62
C LEU A 432 50.91 3.62 -30.94
N GLN A 433 49.85 4.37 -30.63
CA GLN A 433 49.80 5.83 -30.79
C GLN A 433 50.83 6.55 -29.90
N ALA A 434 50.95 6.11 -28.64
CA ALA A 434 51.93 6.69 -27.72
C ALA A 434 53.37 6.42 -28.18
N CYS A 435 53.67 5.20 -28.63
CA CYS A 435 54.99 4.84 -29.15
C CYS A 435 55.36 5.64 -30.42
N SER A 436 54.42 5.85 -31.35
CA SER A 436 54.69 6.64 -32.56
C SER A 436 54.91 8.13 -32.28
N LEU A 437 54.19 8.70 -31.30
CA LEU A 437 54.40 10.07 -30.84
C LEU A 437 55.75 10.26 -30.12
N CYS A 438 56.17 9.29 -29.30
CA CYS A 438 57.49 9.31 -28.66
C CYS A 438 58.62 9.21 -29.70
N TYR A 439 58.50 8.32 -30.68
CA TYR A 439 59.49 8.13 -31.74
C TYR A 439 59.64 9.41 -32.59
N ASN A 440 58.55 10.09 -32.93
CA ASN A 440 58.59 11.34 -33.70
C ASN A 440 59.18 12.52 -32.91
N ASN A 441 59.01 12.57 -31.58
CA ASN A 441 59.62 13.60 -30.74
C ASN A 441 61.14 13.40 -30.57
N GLU A 442 61.65 12.17 -30.58
CA GLU A 442 63.10 11.89 -30.56
C GLU A 442 63.77 12.26 -31.90
N HIS A 443 63.10 12.08 -33.04
CA HIS A 443 63.62 12.46 -34.36
C HIS A 443 63.59 13.98 -34.63
N HIS A 444 62.70 14.73 -33.97
CA HIS A 444 62.73 16.21 -34.02
C HIS A 444 63.82 16.84 -33.13
N LEU A 445 64.33 16.13 -32.12
CA LEU A 445 65.47 16.56 -31.30
C LEU A 445 66.84 16.11 -31.88
N SER A 446 66.82 15.36 -32.98
CA SER A 446 68.01 14.80 -33.63
C SER A 446 68.05 15.07 -35.14
N SER A 447 67.71 16.29 -35.54
CA SER A 447 68.10 16.83 -36.84
C SER A 447 68.88 18.14 -36.61
N PRO A 448 70.12 18.27 -37.14
CA PRO A 448 71.02 19.41 -36.88
C PRO A 448 70.54 20.74 -37.46
#